data_AF-A0A7W8S2N5-F1
#
_entry.id   AF-A0A7W8S2N5-F1
#
_cell.length_a   1.000
_cell.length_b   1.000
_cell.length_c   1.000
_cell.angle_alpha   90.00
_cell.angle_beta   90.00
_cell.angle_gamma   90.00
#
_symmetry.space_group_name_H-M   'P 1'
#
loop_
_entity.id
_entity.type
_entity.pdbx_description
1 polymer ?
#
loop_
_entity_poly.entity_id
_entity_poly.type
_entity_poly.pdbx_seq_one_letter_code
_entity_poly.pdbx_strand_id
1 'polypeptide(L)' 'MMLPFGGAKGAMLALVVELLAAALSGANFGCEAGSFLTEEGERSRIGHLFWDDADG' A
#
# COMPACT_ATOMS: atom_id res chain seq x y z
N MET A 1 -8.65 9.75 -12.37
CA MET A 1 -9.03 8.37 -12.03
C MET A 1 -7.96 7.44 -12.58
N MET A 2 -7.31 6.67 -11.71
CA MET A 2 -6.33 5.64 -12.09
C MET A 2 -7.00 4.27 -11.94
N LEU A 3 -6.71 3.35 -12.85
CA LEU A 3 -7.29 2.00 -12.85
C LEU A 3 -6.19 0.97 -12.61
N PRO A 4 -6.44 -0.10 -11.83
CA PRO A 4 -5.47 -1.17 -11.67
C PRO A 4 -5.16 -1.84 -13.01
N PHE A 5 -3.87 -1.99 -13.29
CA PHE A 5 -3.39 -2.74 -14.45
C PHE A 5 -3.84 -4.20 -14.37
N GLY A 6 -4.38 -4.77 -15.47
CA GLY A 6 -4.81 -6.17 -15.49
C GLY A 6 -6.21 -6.42 -14.91
N GLY A 7 -7.04 -5.38 -14.77
CA GLY A 7 -8.45 -5.49 -14.41
C GLY A 7 -8.66 -6.11 -13.02
N ALA A 8 -9.61 -7.05 -12.90
CA ALA A 8 -9.95 -7.67 -11.62
C ALA A 8 -8.75 -8.38 -10.94
N LYS A 9 -7.89 -9.03 -11.73
CA LYS A 9 -6.67 -9.66 -11.19
C LYS A 9 -5.71 -8.61 -10.64
N GLY A 10 -5.55 -7.49 -11.35
CA GLY A 10 -4.79 -6.34 -10.88
C GLY A 10 -5.33 -5.74 -9.59
N ALA A 11 -6.65 -5.60 -9.51
CA ALA A 11 -7.31 -5.10 -8.30
C ALA A 11 -7.07 -6.03 -7.10
N MET A 12 -7.17 -7.34 -7.30
CA MET A 12 -6.86 -8.31 -6.23
C MET A 12 -5.39 -8.26 -5.82
N LEU A 13 -4.47 -8.12 -6.77
CA LEU A 13 -3.05 -7.97 -6.46
C LEU A 13 -2.77 -6.69 -5.67
N ALA A 14 -3.38 -5.56 -6.05
CA ALA A 14 -3.29 -4.32 -5.30
C ALA A 14 -3.80 -4.49 -3.86
N LEU A 15 -4.90 -5.23 -3.68
CA LEU A 15 -5.46 -5.53 -2.36
C LEU A 15 -4.52 -6.42 -1.52
N VAL A 16 -3.90 -7.45 -2.11
CA VAL A 16 -2.92 -8.29 -1.41
C VAL A 16 -1.74 -7.44 -0.93
N VAL A 17 -1.20 -6.57 -1.79
CA VAL A 17 -0.14 -5.64 -1.41
C VAL A 17 -0.60 -4.73 -0.27
N GLU A 18 -1.82 -4.22 -0.33
CA GLU A 18 -2.40 -3.36 0.71
C GLU A 18 -2.47 -4.06 2.08
N LEU A 19 -2.93 -5.32 2.12
CA LEU A 19 -2.97 -6.09 3.38
C LEU A 19 -1.57 -6.33 3.95
N LEU A 20 -0.59 -6.61 3.08
CA LEU A 20 0.77 -6.92 3.49
C LEU A 20 1.58 -5.69 3.88
N ALA A 21 1.41 -4.57 3.18
CA ALA A 21 2.18 -3.36 3.41
C ALA A 21 1.52 -2.44 4.44
N ALA A 22 0.20 -2.26 4.41
CA ALA A 22 -0.52 -1.38 5.33
C ALA A 22 -0.99 -2.13 6.58
N ALA A 23 -1.86 -3.14 6.41
CA ALA A 23 -2.52 -3.79 7.55
C ALA A 23 -1.53 -4.52 8.47
N LEU A 24 -0.58 -5.26 7.91
CA LEU A 24 0.42 -6.00 8.70
C LEU A 24 1.41 -5.08 9.43
N SER A 25 1.77 -3.93 8.86
CA SER A 25 2.72 -3.00 9.47
C SER A 25 2.06 -1.98 10.41
N GLY A 26 0.73 -1.91 10.44
CA GLY A 26 -0.02 -0.88 11.18
C GLY A 26 0.02 0.51 10.54
N ALA A 27 0.31 0.57 9.24
CA ALA A 27 0.27 1.77 8.42
C ALA A 27 -1.17 2.09 7.97
N ASN A 28 -1.38 3.31 7.46
CA ASN A 28 -2.70 3.71 6.96
C ASN A 28 -3.02 2.97 5.65
N PHE A 29 -4.29 2.64 5.45
CA PHE A 29 -4.75 2.18 4.14
C PHE A 29 -4.66 3.31 3.09
N GLY A 30 -4.53 2.99 1.81
CA GLY A 30 -4.42 3.96 0.73
C GLY A 30 -5.59 4.95 0.63
N CYS A 31 -6.77 4.59 1.15
CA CYS A 31 -7.92 5.51 1.26
C CYS A 31 -7.85 6.47 2.46
N GLU A 32 -7.04 6.14 3.46
CA GLU A 32 -6.79 6.92 4.68
C GLU A 32 -5.43 7.65 4.62
N ALA A 33 -4.59 7.27 3.66
CA ALA A 33 -3.29 7.83 3.42
C ALA A 33 -3.41 9.29 2.95
N GLY A 34 -2.75 10.20 3.66
CA GLY A 34 -2.60 11.58 3.24
C GLY A 34 -1.80 11.73 1.93
N SER A 35 -1.92 12.93 1.36
CA SER A 35 -1.28 13.32 0.10
C SER A 35 0.25 13.36 0.23
N PHE A 36 0.94 12.88 -0.81
CA PHE A 36 2.39 13.02 -0.95
C PHE A 36 2.80 14.31 -1.67
N LEU A 37 1.83 15.03 -2.25
CA LEU A 37 2.09 16.18 -3.13
C LEU A 37 1.88 17.52 -2.43
N THR A 38 1.34 17.49 -1.22
CA THR A 38 0.98 18.67 -0.43
C THR A 38 1.42 18.46 1.01
N GLU A 39 1.93 19.51 1.67
CA GLU A 39 2.31 19.42 3.09
C GLU A 39 1.12 19.53 4.05
N GLU A 40 -0.01 20.05 3.56
CA GLU A 40 -1.25 20.17 4.33
C GLU A 40 -1.98 18.82 4.40
N GLY A 41 -2.33 18.39 5.62
CA GLY A 41 -3.13 17.19 5.89
C GLY A 41 -2.48 16.19 6.84
N GLU A 42 -3.17 15.07 7.07
CA GLU A 42 -2.65 13.94 7.85
C GLU A 42 -1.44 13.30 7.15
N ARG A 43 -0.44 12.84 7.90
CA ARG A 43 0.70 12.14 7.29
C ARG A 43 0.23 10.83 6.66
N SER A 44 0.77 10.53 5.47
CA SER A 44 0.42 9.31 4.72
C SER A 44 0.66 8.00 5.50
N ARG A 45 1.66 7.98 6.39
CA ARG A 45 1.99 6.83 7.27
C ARG A 45 2.01 5.50 6.50
N ILE A 46 2.77 5.44 5.42
CA ILE A 46 2.94 4.23 4.61
C ILE A 46 3.77 3.16 5.32
N GLY A 47 3.47 1.91 4.97
CA GLY A 47 4.21 0.74 5.38
C GLY A 47 4.90 0.05 4.20
N HIS A 48 5.93 -0.73 4.51
CA HIS A 48 6.71 -1.47 3.53
C HIS A 48 6.87 -2.90 4.02
N LEU A 49 6.72 -3.86 3.11
CA LEU A 49 7.09 -5.25 3.34
C LEU A 49 8.41 -5.53 2.61
N PHE A 50 9.39 -6.04 3.35
CA PHE A 50 10.60 -6.64 2.79
C PHE A 50 10.53 -8.14 3.05
N TRP A 51 10.60 -8.93 1.99
CA TRP A 51 10.74 -10.36 2.08
C TRP A 51 12.19 -10.70 1.77
N ASP A 52 12.89 -11.25 2.74
CA ASP A 52 14.21 -11.86 2.55
C ASP A 52 14.04 -13.37 2.53
N ASP A 53 14.71 -14.04 1.61
CA ASP A 53 14.81 -15.50 1.64
C ASP A 53 15.87 -15.82 2.68
N ALA A 54 15.45 -16.06 3.91
CA ALA A 54 16.35 -16.36 5.03
C ALA A 54 16.84 -17.82 4.96
N ASP A 55 17.35 -18.23 3.81
CA ASP A 55 18.14 -19.43 3.54
C ASP A 55 19.02 -19.10 2.32
N GLY A 56 20.35 -19.17 2.49
CA GLY A 56 21.33 -18.60 1.54
C GLY A 56 21.53 -19.33 0.22
#